data_AF-A0AA88WV43-F1
#
_entry.id   AF-A0AA88WV43-F1
#
_cell.length_a   1.000
_cell.length_b   1.000
_cell.length_c   1.000
_cell.angle_alpha   90.00
_cell.angle_beta   90.00
_cell.angle_gamma   90.00
#
_symmetry.space_group_name_H-M   'P 1'
#
loop_
_entity.id
_entity.type
_entity.pdbx_description
1 polymer ?
#
loop_
_entity_poly.entity_id
_entity_poly.type
_entity_poly.pdbx_seq_one_letter_code
_entity_poly.pdbx_strand_id
1 'polypeptide(L)'
;MMRADFRQYTVEFLHGKERDEAVAKAAEDYEAARGIATAMLAADHYLTLGVMLNLAVFKHDCLGSTCEAIKIAKEALIESDFYTSESPRDPDVTAISSMLYHNHLLWSSLI
;
A
#
# COMPACT_ATOMS: atom_id res chain seq x y z
N MET A 1 5.61 7.80 3.99
CA MET A 1 4.25 7.90 4.55
C MET A 1 3.75 9.32 4.55
N MET A 2 4.10 10.19 5.51
CA MET A 2 3.44 11.52 5.66
C MET A 2 3.32 12.41 4.41
N ARG A 3 4.32 12.46 3.52
CA ARG A 3 4.23 13.26 2.29
C ARG A 3 3.33 12.65 1.21
N ALA A 4 3.16 11.34 1.22
CA ALA A 4 2.33 10.62 0.26
C ALA A 4 0.87 10.61 0.72
N ASP A 5 0.64 10.42 2.02
CA ASP A 5 -0.69 10.56 2.65
C ASP A 5 -1.21 12.00 2.52
N PHE A 6 -0.35 13.01 2.74
CA PHE A 6 -0.71 14.42 2.55
C PHE A 6 -1.13 14.70 1.09
N ARG A 7 -0.42 14.14 0.12
CA ARG A 7 -0.80 14.26 -1.30
C ARG A 7 -2.09 13.54 -1.61
N GLN A 8 -2.34 12.37 -1.02
CA GLN A 8 -3.59 11.61 -1.19
C GLN A 8 -4.81 12.44 -0.76
N TYR A 9 -4.73 13.15 0.38
CA TYR A 9 -5.76 14.12 0.79
C TYR A 9 -5.86 15.36 -0.12
N THR A 10 -4.80 15.70 -0.83
CA THR A 10 -4.80 16.84 -1.75
C THR A 10 -5.45 16.48 -3.10
N VAL A 11 -5.38 15.21 -3.54
CA VAL A 11 -5.92 14.77 -4.84
C VAL A 11 -7.44 14.93 -4.94
N GLU A 12 -8.18 14.82 -3.83
CA GLU A 12 -9.63 15.04 -3.81
C GLU A 12 -10.03 16.48 -4.20
N PHE A 13 -9.15 17.46 -3.97
CA PHE A 13 -9.39 18.88 -4.21
C PHE A 13 -8.70 19.43 -5.47
N LEU A 14 -7.81 18.64 -6.09
CA LEU A 14 -7.11 19.03 -7.32
C LEU A 14 -7.86 18.52 -8.55
N HIS A 15 -7.96 19.36 -9.58
CA HIS A 15 -8.65 19.04 -10.83
C HIS A 15 -7.73 19.22 -12.05
N GLY A 16 -7.99 18.43 -13.09
CA GLY A 16 -7.25 18.50 -14.35
C GLY A 16 -5.75 18.26 -14.16
N LYS A 17 -4.93 19.10 -14.78
CA LYS A 17 -3.48 18.89 -14.91
C LYS A 17 -2.73 18.83 -13.57
N GLU A 18 -3.14 19.61 -12.58
CA GLU A 18 -2.49 19.63 -11.27
C GLU A 18 -2.69 18.32 -10.50
N ARG A 19 -3.85 17.68 -10.68
CA ARG A 19 -4.13 16.35 -10.15
C ARG A 19 -3.19 15.32 -10.78
N ASP A 20 -3.06 15.33 -12.09
CA ASP A 20 -2.26 14.35 -12.83
C ASP A 20 -0.77 14.46 -12.47
N GLU A 21 -0.24 15.68 -12.33
CA GLU A 21 1.14 15.91 -11.87
C GLU A 21 1.37 15.48 -10.42
N ALA A 22 0.39 15.70 -9.54
CA ALA A 22 0.47 15.27 -8.14
C ALA A 22 0.44 13.74 -8.02
N VAL A 23 -0.42 13.08 -8.80
CA VAL A 23 -0.54 11.62 -8.87
C VAL A 23 0.74 11.00 -9.42
N ALA A 24 1.34 11.55 -10.48
CA ALA A 24 2.61 11.05 -11.02
C ALA A 24 3.74 11.12 -9.98
N LYS A 25 3.89 12.24 -9.28
CA LYS A 25 4.89 12.39 -8.21
C LYS A 25 4.63 11.46 -7.03
N ALA A 26 3.37 11.26 -6.65
CA ALA A 26 3.02 10.33 -5.59
C ALA A 26 3.37 8.88 -5.98
N ALA A 27 3.16 8.50 -7.24
CA ALA A 27 3.53 7.17 -7.73
C ALA A 27 5.05 6.96 -7.66
N GLU A 28 5.87 7.94 -8.08
CA GLU A 28 7.33 7.88 -7.97
C GLU A 28 7.79 7.74 -6.52
N ASP A 29 7.22 8.55 -5.62
CA ASP A 29 7.57 8.51 -4.20
C ASP A 29 7.20 7.17 -3.54
N TYR A 30 6.05 6.58 -3.91
CA TYR A 30 5.65 5.27 -3.39
C TYR A 30 6.54 4.14 -3.89
N GLU A 31 6.91 4.13 -5.17
CA GLU A 31 7.82 3.11 -5.71
C GLU A 31 9.23 3.24 -5.12
N ALA A 32 9.73 4.46 -4.92
CA ALA A 32 10.99 4.69 -4.23
C ALA A 32 10.93 4.22 -2.77
N ALA A 33 9.85 4.53 -2.06
CA ALA A 33 9.65 4.06 -0.69
C ALA A 33 9.58 2.53 -0.60
N ARG A 34 8.89 1.87 -1.54
CA ARG A 34 8.83 0.41 -1.63
C ARG A 34 10.24 -0.17 -1.81
N GLY A 35 11.01 0.35 -2.77
CA GLY A 35 12.37 -0.11 -3.02
C GLY A 35 13.31 0.06 -1.82
N ILE A 36 13.20 1.17 -1.08
CA ILE A 36 14.00 1.37 0.15
C ILE A 36 13.55 0.39 1.24
N ALA A 37 12.24 0.24 1.46
CA ALA A 37 11.72 -0.63 2.50
C ALA A 37 12.11 -2.09 2.25
N THR A 38 11.94 -2.60 1.03
CA THR A 38 12.29 -4.00 0.70
C THR A 38 13.79 -4.26 0.69
N ALA A 39 14.62 -3.23 0.47
CA ALA A 39 16.08 -3.36 0.53
C ALA A 39 16.64 -3.29 1.95
N MET A 40 16.00 -2.54 2.86
CA MET A 40 16.55 -2.24 4.18
C MET A 40 15.87 -2.99 5.33
N LEU A 41 14.65 -3.49 5.13
CA LEU A 41 13.80 -4.04 6.18
C LEU A 41 13.23 -5.39 5.78
N ALA A 42 12.87 -6.21 6.76
CA ALA A 42 12.16 -7.47 6.53
C ALA A 42 10.74 -7.23 6.00
N ALA A 43 10.18 -8.22 5.30
CA ALA A 43 8.85 -8.14 4.70
C ALA A 43 7.71 -8.06 5.74
N ASP A 44 7.93 -8.61 6.94
CA ASP A 44 7.02 -8.55 8.08
C ASP A 44 7.23 -7.31 8.97
N HIS A 45 8.18 -6.43 8.61
CA HIS A 45 8.42 -5.20 9.35
C HIS A 45 7.27 -4.19 9.15
N TYR A 46 6.79 -3.57 10.23
CA TYR A 46 5.63 -2.67 10.21
C TYR A 46 5.76 -1.54 9.17
N LEU A 47 6.95 -0.95 9.00
CA LEU A 47 7.20 0.06 7.97
C LEU A 47 7.08 -0.49 6.54
N THR A 48 7.58 -1.71 6.27
CA THR A 48 7.48 -2.34 4.95
C THR A 48 6.01 -2.59 4.60
N LEU A 49 5.28 -3.19 5.54
CA LEU A 49 3.84 -3.43 5.39
C LEU A 49 3.05 -2.13 5.24
N GLY A 50 3.39 -1.09 5.99
CA GLY A 50 2.76 0.23 5.88
C GLY A 50 2.97 0.88 4.51
N VAL A 51 4.18 0.77 3.93
CA VAL A 51 4.46 1.25 2.57
C VAL A 51 3.66 0.45 1.54
N MET A 52 3.62 -0.88 1.65
CA MET A 52 2.85 -1.73 0.73
C MET A 52 1.34 -1.44 0.80
N LEU A 53 0.79 -1.26 2.01
CA LEU A 53 -0.60 -0.88 2.22
C LEU A 53 -0.93 0.44 1.54
N ASN A 54 -0.16 1.49 1.82
CA ASN A 54 -0.44 2.82 1.27
C ASN A 54 -0.29 2.84 -0.26
N LEU A 55 0.71 2.13 -0.81
CA LEU A 55 0.85 2.00 -2.26
C LEU A 55 -0.35 1.25 -2.89
N ALA A 56 -0.83 0.17 -2.26
CA ALA A 56 -2.00 -0.55 -2.75
C ALA A 56 -3.26 0.33 -2.74
N VAL A 57 -3.51 1.05 -1.65
CA VAL A 57 -4.63 2.00 -1.55
C VAL A 57 -4.49 3.11 -2.60
N PHE A 58 -3.31 3.68 -2.78
CA PHE A 58 -3.06 4.70 -3.80
C PHE A 58 -3.36 4.19 -5.22
N LYS A 59 -2.94 2.96 -5.54
CA LYS A 59 -3.21 2.32 -6.82
C LYS A 59 -4.71 2.13 -7.07
N HIS A 60 -5.48 1.78 -6.04
CA HIS A 60 -6.93 1.66 -6.12
C HIS A 60 -7.61 3.03 -6.24
N ASP A 61 -7.43 3.91 -5.25
CA ASP A 61 -8.21 5.13 -5.09
C ASP A 61 -7.80 6.24 -6.08
N CYS A 62 -6.50 6.42 -6.31
CA CYS A 62 -6.00 7.54 -7.11
C CYS A 62 -5.84 7.19 -8.59
N LEU A 63 -5.42 5.96 -8.88
CA LEU A 63 -5.11 5.48 -10.23
C LEU A 63 -6.20 4.59 -10.84
N GLY A 64 -7.24 4.22 -10.08
CA GLY A 64 -8.30 3.31 -10.55
C GLY A 64 -7.79 1.92 -10.93
N SER A 65 -6.57 1.57 -10.54
CA SER A 65 -5.86 0.36 -10.96
C SER A 65 -6.04 -0.75 -9.93
N THR A 66 -7.30 -1.15 -9.71
CA THR A 66 -7.69 -2.13 -8.67
C THR A 66 -6.97 -3.47 -8.81
N CYS A 67 -6.75 -3.96 -10.04
CA CYS A 67 -5.99 -5.21 -10.25
C CYS A 67 -4.55 -5.12 -9.73
N GLU A 68 -3.87 -3.99 -9.93
CA GLU A 68 -2.52 -3.77 -9.39
C GLU A 68 -2.55 -3.66 -7.87
N ALA A 69 -3.53 -2.96 -7.31
CA ALA A 69 -3.71 -2.83 -5.87
C ALA A 69 -3.87 -4.20 -5.18
N ILE A 70 -4.71 -5.08 -5.74
CA ILE A 70 -4.89 -6.46 -5.26
C ILE A 70 -3.58 -7.23 -5.31
N LYS A 71 -2.82 -7.11 -6.41
CA LYS A 71 -1.54 -7.78 -6.58
C LYS A 71 -0.54 -7.37 -5.50
N ILE A 72 -0.40 -6.06 -5.25
CA ILE A 72 0.51 -5.52 -4.23
C ILE A 72 0.09 -5.96 -2.84
N ALA A 73 -1.21 -5.91 -2.52
CA ALA A 73 -1.70 -6.37 -1.22
C ALA A 73 -1.43 -7.86 -1.00
N LYS A 74 -1.63 -8.69 -2.03
CA LYS A 74 -1.36 -10.13 -1.99
C LYS A 74 0.14 -10.43 -1.86
N GLU A 75 0.99 -9.70 -2.58
CA GLU A 75 2.46 -9.80 -2.49
C GLU A 75 2.92 -9.56 -1.05
N ALA A 76 2.48 -8.45 -0.44
CA ALA A 76 2.82 -8.14 0.95
C ALA A 76 2.36 -9.22 1.96
N LEU A 77 1.17 -9.80 1.78
CA LEU A 77 0.66 -10.85 2.66
C LEU A 77 1.45 -12.16 2.52
N ILE A 78 1.89 -12.49 1.30
CA ILE A 78 2.70 -13.69 1.04
C ILE A 78 4.10 -13.49 1.61
N GLU A 79 4.76 -12.36 1.32
CA GLU A 79 6.13 -12.11 1.73
C GLU A 79 6.28 -11.95 3.25
N SER A 80 5.25 -11.47 3.93
CA SER A 80 5.23 -11.37 5.41
C SER A 80 4.79 -12.67 6.11
N ASP A 81 4.70 -13.78 5.38
CA ASP A 81 4.27 -15.09 5.90
C ASP A 81 2.91 -15.02 6.63
N PHE A 82 1.99 -14.19 6.15
CA PHE A 82 0.75 -13.92 6.88
C PHE A 82 -0.13 -15.14 7.11
N TYR A 83 -0.13 -16.06 6.15
CA TYR A 83 -0.95 -17.27 6.19
C TYR A 83 -0.29 -18.43 6.94
N THR A 84 1.02 -18.37 7.15
CA THR A 84 1.86 -19.48 7.62
C THR A 84 2.50 -19.22 8.98
N SER A 85 2.56 -17.95 9.42
CA SER A 85 3.15 -17.57 10.71
C SER A 85 2.35 -18.12 11.89
N GLU A 86 2.93 -19.09 12.59
CA GLU A 86 2.43 -19.61 13.88
C GLU A 86 2.92 -18.79 15.09
N SER A 87 3.91 -17.91 14.88
CA SER A 87 4.49 -17.09 15.95
C SER A 87 3.61 -15.88 16.29
N PRO A 88 3.55 -15.48 17.56
CA PRO A 88 2.88 -14.24 17.95
C PRO A 88 3.59 -13.06 17.31
N ARG A 89 2.85 -12.29 16.51
CA ARG A 89 3.34 -11.12 15.80
C ARG A 89 3.16 -9.85 16.63
N ASP A 90 3.98 -8.86 16.32
CA ASP A 90 3.81 -7.52 16.86
C ASP A 90 2.36 -7.02 16.57
N PRO A 91 1.70 -6.37 17.54
CA PRO A 91 0.34 -5.86 17.35
C PRO A 91 0.20 -4.92 16.15
N ASP A 92 1.19 -4.07 15.88
CA ASP A 92 1.15 -3.12 14.77
C ASP A 92 1.26 -3.85 13.44
N VAL A 93 2.15 -4.84 13.34
CA VAL A 93 2.27 -5.73 12.17
C VAL A 93 0.96 -6.45 11.91
N THR A 94 0.33 -6.99 12.96
CA THR A 94 -0.94 -7.71 12.86
C THR A 94 -2.07 -6.81 12.37
N ALA A 95 -2.15 -5.58 12.87
CA ALA A 95 -3.15 -4.61 12.46
C ALA A 95 -3.01 -4.24 10.97
N ILE A 96 -1.79 -3.92 10.53
CA ILE A 96 -1.51 -3.52 9.14
C ILE A 96 -1.76 -4.69 8.18
N SER A 97 -1.29 -5.90 8.50
CA SER A 97 -1.55 -7.09 7.67
C SER A 97 -3.05 -7.40 7.58
N SER A 98 -3.81 -7.18 8.66
CA SER A 98 -5.26 -7.36 8.65
C SER A 98 -5.95 -6.34 7.73
N MET A 99 -5.51 -5.08 7.73
CA MET A 99 -6.01 -4.07 6.78
C MET A 99 -5.70 -4.45 5.32
N LEU A 100 -4.47 -4.90 5.04
CA LEU A 100 -4.08 -5.43 3.72
C LEU A 100 -4.99 -6.58 3.27
N TYR A 101 -5.27 -7.53 4.17
CA TYR A 101 -6.14 -8.67 3.90
C TYR A 101 -7.58 -8.25 3.61
N HIS A 102 -8.16 -7.37 4.44
CA HIS A 102 -9.50 -6.85 4.21
C HIS A 102 -9.62 -6.10 2.88
N ASN A 103 -8.65 -5.23 2.57
CA ASN A 103 -8.61 -4.50 1.30
C ASN A 103 -8.52 -5.46 0.11
N HIS A 104 -7.62 -6.45 0.18
CA HIS A 104 -7.49 -7.47 -0.85
C HIS A 104 -8.82 -8.19 -1.12
N LEU A 105 -9.52 -8.64 -0.06
CA LEU A 105 -10.83 -9.31 -0.20
C LEU A 105 -11.90 -8.37 -0.77
N LEU A 106 -12.01 -7.16 -0.24
CA LEU A 106 -12.98 -6.17 -0.68
C LEU A 106 -12.80 -5.87 -2.17
N TRP A 107 -11.58 -5.52 -2.59
CA TRP A 107 -11.31 -5.16 -3.97
C TRP A 107 -11.46 -6.34 -4.93
N SER A 108 -11.11 -7.56 -4.49
CA SER A 108 -11.33 -8.76 -5.29
C SER A 108 -12.82 -9.06 -5.52
N SER A 109 -13.71 -8.57 -4.67
CA SER A 109 -15.16 -8.73 -4.85
C SER A 109 -15.78 -7.71 -5.81
N LEU A 110 -15.04 -6.65 -6.18
CA LEU A 110 -15.50 -5.58 -7.08
C LEU A 110 -15.20 -5.86 -8.57
N ILE A 111 -14.50 -6.95 -8.86
CA ILE A 111 -14.08 -7.39 -10.20
C ILE A 111 -14.79 -8.70 -10.54
#